data_AF-A0A6L7IMY8-F1
#
_entry.id   AF-A0A6L7IMY8-F1
#
_cell.length_a   1.000
_cell.length_b   1.000
_cell.length_c   1.000
_cell.angle_alpha   90.00
_cell.angle_beta   90.00
_cell.angle_gamma   90.00
#
_symmetry.space_group_name_H-M   'P 1'
#
loop_
_entity.id
_entity.type
_entity.pdbx_description
1 polymer ?
#
loop_
_entity_poly.entity_id
_entity_poly.type
_entity_poly.pdbx_seq_one_letter_code
_entity_poly.pdbx_strand_id
1 'polypeptide(L)'
;MSACDTAPLAIERLTVRADRLVCDVALAPGTPHRTSPLLMERVCAAHPHVPRHACVNDEGDTFAAVMNGTSLPHLLEHLVIDLQTQAAAQRDAVFVGTTEWTDERAGRARIEVSFIDDLVALRAFRDAIAFLNAAVVR
;
A
#
# COMPACT_ATOMS: atom_id res chain seq x y z
N MET A 1 -30.44 5.50 -10.64
CA MET A 1 -29.71 4.82 -9.55
C MET A 1 -28.36 5.47 -9.45
N SER A 2 -28.15 6.35 -8.47
CA SER A 2 -26.82 6.95 -8.25
C SER A 2 -25.87 5.82 -7.89
N ALA A 3 -24.79 5.64 -8.66
CA ALA A 3 -23.67 4.85 -8.20
C ALA A 3 -23.18 5.53 -6.92
N CYS A 4 -23.38 4.88 -5.77
CA CYS A 4 -22.66 5.25 -4.56
C CYS A 4 -21.19 5.06 -4.92
N ASP A 5 -20.46 6.15 -5.08
CA ASP A 5 -19.07 6.14 -5.53
C ASP A 5 -18.24 5.46 -4.43
N THR A 6 -18.14 4.14 -4.51
CA THR A 6 -17.45 3.31 -3.54
C THR A 6 -15.97 3.64 -3.69
N ALA A 7 -15.21 3.83 -2.62
CA ALA A 7 -13.80 4.17 -2.73
C ALA A 7 -13.01 3.13 -3.57
N PRO A 8 -11.98 3.53 -4.37
CA PRO A 8 -11.19 2.61 -5.18
C PRO A 8 -10.65 1.39 -4.43
N LEU A 9 -10.11 1.61 -3.23
CA LEU A 9 -9.64 0.58 -2.31
C LEU A 9 -10.40 0.68 -0.99
N ALA A 10 -10.73 -0.47 -0.40
CA ALA A 10 -11.33 -0.58 0.92
C ALA A 10 -10.61 -1.64 1.76
N ILE A 11 -10.30 -1.31 3.02
CA ILE A 11 -9.86 -2.31 4.01
C ILE A 11 -11.09 -3.09 4.44
N GLU A 12 -11.11 -4.39 4.17
CA GLU A 12 -12.20 -5.29 4.59
C GLU A 12 -11.95 -5.83 6.01
N ARG A 13 -10.69 -6.08 6.34
CA ARG A 13 -10.27 -6.55 7.65
C ARG A 13 -8.85 -6.09 7.94
N LEU A 14 -8.64 -5.62 9.17
CA LEU A 14 -7.31 -5.31 9.69
C LEU A 14 -7.13 -6.04 11.02
N THR A 15 -6.11 -6.88 11.10
CA THR A 15 -5.87 -7.74 12.26
C THR A 15 -4.47 -7.53 12.82
N VAL A 16 -4.38 -7.16 14.10
CA VAL A 16 -3.12 -7.04 14.82
C VAL A 16 -2.67 -8.43 15.28
N ARG A 17 -1.46 -8.83 14.90
CA ARG A 17 -0.74 -10.00 15.43
C ARG A 17 0.45 -9.53 16.27
N ALA A 18 1.16 -10.48 16.88
CA ALA A 18 2.29 -10.18 17.74
C ALA A 18 3.45 -9.48 17.00
N ASP A 19 3.63 -9.76 15.71
CA ASP A 19 4.77 -9.29 14.92
C ASP A 19 4.38 -8.51 13.64
N ARG A 20 3.09 -8.51 13.28
CA ARG A 20 2.60 -7.90 12.03
C ARG A 20 1.14 -7.49 12.09
N LEU A 21 0.78 -6.51 11.27
CA LEU A 21 -0.61 -6.27 10.88
C LEU A 21 -0.90 -7.09 9.63
N VAL A 22 -2.08 -7.72 9.61
CA VAL A 22 -2.62 -8.39 8.42
C VAL A 22 -3.83 -7.60 7.93
N CYS A 23 -3.74 -7.07 6.72
CA CYS A 23 -4.75 -6.24 6.07
C CYS A 23 -5.32 -6.98 4.85
N ASP A 24 -6.60 -7.33 4.89
CA ASP A 24 -7.34 -7.78 3.73
C ASP A 24 -7.97 -6.55 3.04
N VAL A 25 -7.67 -6.35 1.77
CA VAL A 25 -8.09 -5.19 0.97
C VAL A 25 -8.86 -5.64 -0.26
N ALA A 26 -9.93 -4.89 -0.58
CA ALA A 26 -10.70 -5.06 -1.81
C ALA A 26 -10.60 -3.82 -2.70
N LEU A 27 -10.43 -4.07 -4.00
CA LEU A 27 -10.54 -3.08 -5.05
C LEU A 27 -11.99 -3.06 -5.55
N ALA A 28 -12.58 -1.87 -5.65
CA ALA A 28 -13.92 -1.72 -6.20
C ALA A 28 -13.94 -2.06 -7.69
N PRO A 29 -15.06 -2.60 -8.24
CA PRO A 29 -15.17 -2.90 -9.66
C PRO A 29 -14.81 -1.70 -10.54
N GLY A 30 -14.01 -1.96 -11.59
CA GLY A 30 -13.51 -0.91 -12.50
C GLY A 30 -12.26 -0.18 -12.00
N THR A 31 -11.82 -0.41 -10.75
CA THR A 31 -10.53 0.11 -10.27
C THR A 31 -9.39 -0.65 -10.97
N PRO A 32 -8.37 0.04 -11.53
CA PRO A 32 -7.21 -0.63 -12.10
C PRO A 32 -6.49 -1.48 -11.05
N HIS A 33 -6.10 -2.72 -11.40
CA HIS A 33 -5.35 -3.56 -10.46
C HIS A 33 -3.88 -3.16 -10.34
N ARG A 34 -3.36 -2.44 -11.35
CA ARG A 34 -1.96 -2.04 -11.46
C ARG A 34 -1.82 -0.52 -11.40
N THR A 35 -0.69 -0.06 -10.90
CA THR A 35 -0.28 1.35 -10.90
C THR A 35 -0.06 1.84 -12.32
N SER A 36 -0.18 3.14 -12.52
CA SER A 36 0.11 3.84 -13.78
C SER A 36 1.19 4.90 -13.56
N PRO A 37 1.89 5.35 -14.63
CA PRO A 37 2.85 6.44 -14.52
C PRO A 37 2.26 7.71 -13.89
N LEU A 38 1.03 8.08 -14.26
CA LEU A 38 0.33 9.24 -13.70
C LEU A 38 0.07 9.09 -12.19
N LEU A 39 -0.30 7.89 -11.73
CA LEU A 39 -0.43 7.62 -10.30
C LEU A 39 0.94 7.74 -9.61
N MET A 40 1.99 7.19 -10.21
CA MET A 40 3.33 7.21 -9.63
C MET A 40 3.93 8.62 -9.57
N GLU A 41 3.63 9.51 -10.50
CA GLU A 41 4.00 10.93 -10.40
C GLU A 41 3.44 11.57 -9.13
N ARG A 42 2.16 11.31 -8.82
CA ARG A 42 1.50 11.79 -7.60
C ARG A 42 2.11 11.18 -6.35
N VAL A 43 2.40 9.87 -6.38
CA VAL A 43 3.07 9.16 -5.27
C VAL A 43 4.45 9.74 -5.03
N CYS A 44 5.29 9.91 -6.05
CA CYS A 44 6.64 10.43 -5.91
C CYS A 44 6.66 11.87 -5.38
N ALA A 45 5.66 12.68 -5.74
CA ALA A 45 5.53 14.04 -5.23
C ALA A 45 5.17 14.08 -3.73
N ALA A 46 4.28 13.19 -3.28
CA ALA A 46 3.82 13.16 -1.88
C ALA A 46 4.71 12.31 -0.96
N HIS A 47 5.31 11.25 -1.50
CA HIS A 47 6.09 10.23 -0.79
C HIS A 47 7.44 9.99 -1.52
N PRO A 48 8.37 10.96 -1.48
CA PRO A 48 9.60 10.93 -2.29
C PRO A 48 10.60 9.84 -1.86
N HIS A 49 10.36 9.14 -0.75
CA HIS A 49 11.20 8.05 -0.26
C HIS A 49 10.79 6.68 -0.80
N VAL A 50 9.51 6.50 -1.14
CA VAL A 50 8.94 5.22 -1.61
C VAL A 50 9.72 4.59 -2.77
N PRO A 51 10.14 5.32 -3.82
CA PRO A 51 10.90 4.71 -4.93
C PRO A 51 12.23 4.07 -4.48
N ARG A 52 12.82 4.55 -3.37
CA ARG A 52 14.10 4.05 -2.84
C ARG A 52 13.96 2.85 -1.91
N HIS A 53 12.74 2.42 -1.60
CA HIS A 53 12.53 1.26 -0.75
C HIS A 53 13.12 0.02 -1.40
N ALA A 54 13.82 -0.80 -0.62
CA ALA A 54 14.20 -2.13 -1.06
C ALA A 54 12.94 -2.94 -1.35
N CYS A 55 12.93 -3.65 -2.47
CA CYS A 55 11.78 -4.43 -2.91
C CYS A 55 12.28 -5.71 -3.55
N VAL A 56 11.80 -6.87 -3.11
CA VAL A 56 12.11 -8.15 -3.76
C VAL A 56 11.19 -8.30 -4.96
N ASN A 57 11.77 -8.26 -6.16
CA ASN A 57 11.07 -8.35 -7.44
C ASN A 57 12.03 -8.86 -8.54
N ASP A 58 11.52 -9.05 -9.74
CA ASP A 58 12.29 -9.64 -10.86
C ASP A 58 13.06 -8.61 -11.71
N GLU A 59 12.92 -7.30 -11.46
CA GLU A 59 13.46 -6.22 -12.30
C GLU A 59 14.64 -5.45 -11.66
N GLY A 60 14.73 -5.43 -10.32
CA GLY A 60 15.85 -4.81 -9.61
C GLY A 60 15.63 -4.68 -8.10
N ASP A 61 16.61 -4.14 -7.38
CA ASP A 61 16.64 -4.18 -5.90
C ASP A 61 15.72 -3.17 -5.21
N THR A 62 15.04 -2.30 -5.96
CA THR A 62 14.24 -1.19 -5.41
C THR A 62 12.83 -1.19 -5.97
N PHE A 63 11.89 -0.59 -5.22
CA PHE A 63 10.52 -0.42 -5.66
C PHE A 63 10.43 0.38 -6.97
N ALA A 64 11.34 1.35 -7.20
CA ALA A 64 11.41 2.11 -8.44
C ALA A 64 11.52 1.26 -9.70
N ALA A 65 12.14 0.06 -9.61
CA ALA A 65 12.30 -0.84 -10.75
C ALA A 65 10.95 -1.37 -11.27
N VAL A 66 9.94 -1.49 -10.39
CA VAL A 66 8.63 -2.08 -10.72
C VAL A 66 7.45 -1.13 -10.53
N MET A 67 7.66 0.04 -9.93
CA MET A 67 6.58 0.92 -9.47
C MET A 67 5.60 1.35 -10.57
N ASN A 68 6.02 1.37 -11.84
CA ASN A 68 5.16 1.63 -13.00
C ASN A 68 4.57 0.32 -13.55
N GLY A 69 3.42 -0.08 -13.03
CA GLY A 69 2.73 -1.31 -13.43
C GLY A 69 2.72 -2.41 -12.38
N THR A 70 3.25 -2.17 -11.18
CA THR A 70 3.04 -3.08 -10.04
C THR A 70 1.60 -3.05 -9.53
N SER A 71 1.20 -3.97 -8.65
CA SER A 71 -0.18 -4.01 -8.14
C SER A 71 -0.49 -2.83 -7.20
N LEU A 72 -1.73 -2.34 -7.19
CA LEU A 72 -2.15 -1.30 -6.23
C LEU A 72 -1.97 -1.73 -4.76
N PRO A 73 -2.30 -2.98 -4.35
CA PRO A 73 -2.01 -3.44 -2.99
C PRO A 73 -0.52 -3.39 -2.64
N HIS A 74 0.38 -3.65 -3.59
CA HIS A 74 1.83 -3.60 -3.33
C HIS A 74 2.32 -2.17 -3.13
N LEU A 75 1.76 -1.19 -3.87
CA LEU A 75 1.99 0.22 -3.56
C LEU A 75 1.45 0.60 -2.17
N LEU A 76 0.28 0.10 -1.78
CA LEU A 76 -0.28 0.34 -0.45
C LEU A 76 0.65 -0.18 0.66
N GLU A 77 1.23 -1.36 0.51
CA GLU A 77 2.25 -1.89 1.43
C GLU A 77 3.41 -0.91 1.61
N HIS A 78 4.03 -0.46 0.51
CA HIS A 78 5.17 0.45 0.59
C HIS A 78 4.82 1.83 1.16
N LEU A 79 3.61 2.33 0.94
CA LEU A 79 3.14 3.57 1.58
C LEU A 79 2.97 3.40 3.09
N VAL A 80 2.46 2.25 3.55
CA VAL A 80 2.36 1.97 4.98
C VAL A 80 3.75 1.88 5.62
N ILE A 81 4.70 1.21 4.96
CA ILE A 81 6.10 1.16 5.41
C ILE A 81 6.73 2.56 5.45
N ASP A 82 6.50 3.39 4.43
CA ASP A 82 7.02 4.77 4.36
C ASP A 82 6.51 5.61 5.53
N LEU A 83 5.19 5.59 5.76
CA LEU A 83 4.55 6.34 6.83
C LEU A 83 5.00 5.89 8.22
N GLN A 84 5.19 4.58 8.44
CA GLN A 84 5.77 4.08 9.68
C GLN A 84 7.22 4.53 9.86
N THR A 85 8.02 4.47 8.80
CA THR A 85 9.43 4.89 8.82
C THR A 85 9.57 6.37 9.17
N GLN A 86 8.71 7.22 8.61
CA GLN A 86 8.69 8.65 8.93
C GLN A 86 8.22 8.96 10.35
N ALA A 87 7.34 8.13 10.91
CA ALA A 87 6.82 8.29 12.27
C ALA A 87 7.70 7.63 13.35
N ALA A 88 8.62 6.75 12.96
CA ALA A 88 9.46 6.00 13.90
C ALA A 88 10.40 6.94 14.67
N ALA A 89 10.37 6.82 16.01
CA ALA A 89 11.34 7.52 16.86
C ALA A 89 12.77 6.96 16.71
N GLN A 90 12.88 5.68 16.34
CA GLN A 90 14.15 4.98 16.14
C GLN A 90 14.58 5.11 14.68
N ARG A 91 15.74 5.74 14.44
CA ARG A 91 16.25 6.01 13.08
C ARG A 91 16.63 4.75 12.30
N ASP A 92 16.92 3.66 12.99
CA ASP A 92 17.35 2.38 12.39
C ASP A 92 16.21 1.35 12.39
N ALA A 93 14.97 1.76 12.63
CA ALA A 93 13.81 0.88 12.53
C ALA A 93 13.66 0.37 11.10
N VAL A 94 13.64 -0.95 10.94
CA VAL A 94 13.41 -1.61 9.65
C VAL A 94 12.03 -2.26 9.69
N PHE A 95 11.19 -1.88 8.73
CA PHE A 95 9.90 -2.49 8.51
C PHE A 95 9.93 -3.30 7.21
N VAL A 96 9.43 -4.52 7.28
CA VAL A 96 9.20 -5.40 6.15
C VAL A 96 7.70 -5.60 5.93
N GLY A 97 7.33 -5.89 4.69
CA GLY A 97 5.98 -6.27 4.32
C GLY A 97 5.97 -7.33 3.22
N THR A 98 4.77 -7.87 2.99
CA THR A 98 4.47 -8.74 1.87
C THR A 98 3.08 -8.44 1.34
N THR A 99 2.91 -8.60 0.04
CA THR A 99 1.62 -8.46 -0.64
C THR A 99 1.35 -9.66 -1.51
N GLU A 100 0.12 -10.18 -1.45
CA GLU A 100 -0.37 -11.23 -2.33
C GLU A 100 -1.80 -10.96 -2.77
N TRP A 101 -2.15 -11.38 -3.99
CA TRP A 101 -3.55 -11.49 -4.39
C TRP A 101 -4.14 -12.75 -3.76
N THR A 102 -5.24 -12.61 -3.01
CA THR A 102 -6.02 -13.75 -2.50
C THR A 102 -7.08 -14.17 -3.50
N ASP A 103 -7.60 -13.23 -4.30
CA ASP A 103 -8.37 -13.45 -5.52
C ASP A 103 -8.20 -12.22 -6.43
N GLU A 104 -7.25 -12.28 -7.37
CA GLU A 104 -6.96 -11.16 -8.27
C GLU A 104 -8.18 -10.81 -9.14
N ARG A 105 -8.95 -11.80 -9.60
CA ARG A 105 -10.12 -11.55 -10.46
C ARG A 105 -11.22 -10.81 -9.70
N ALA A 106 -11.38 -11.09 -8.41
CA ALA A 106 -12.30 -10.38 -7.53
C ALA A 106 -11.72 -9.08 -6.93
N GLY A 107 -10.48 -8.72 -7.26
CA GLY A 107 -9.81 -7.54 -6.73
C GLY A 107 -9.48 -7.65 -5.24
N ARG A 108 -9.23 -8.85 -4.71
CA ARG A 108 -8.96 -9.10 -3.29
C ARG A 108 -7.50 -9.44 -3.06
N ALA A 109 -6.85 -8.71 -2.16
CA ALA A 109 -5.46 -8.92 -1.79
C ALA A 109 -5.28 -8.93 -0.28
N ARG A 110 -4.16 -9.49 0.15
CA ARG A 110 -3.66 -9.45 1.51
C ARG A 110 -2.33 -8.72 1.54
N ILE A 111 -2.19 -7.84 2.52
CA ILE A 111 -0.96 -7.13 2.84
C ILE A 111 -0.60 -7.48 4.28
N GLU A 112 0.63 -7.90 4.51
CA GLU A 112 1.20 -8.04 5.84
C GLU A 112 2.32 -7.03 6.04
N VAL A 113 2.32 -6.31 7.15
CA VAL A 113 3.39 -5.33 7.45
C VAL A 113 3.80 -5.48 8.92
N SER A 114 5.10 -5.65 9.15
CA SER A 114 5.69 -5.59 10.49
C SER A 114 5.52 -4.20 11.10
N PHE A 115 5.47 -4.13 12.43
CA PHE A 115 5.34 -2.86 13.15
C PHE A 115 6.11 -2.89 14.47
N ILE A 116 6.41 -1.71 15.00
CA ILE A 116 6.94 -1.51 16.36
C ILE A 116 5.84 -1.01 17.29
N ASP A 117 5.03 -0.07 16.78
CA ASP A 117 3.88 0.51 17.47
C ASP A 117 2.63 0.26 16.61
N ASP A 118 1.65 -0.45 17.15
CA ASP A 118 0.44 -0.85 16.44
C ASP A 118 -0.44 0.35 16.10
N LEU A 119 -0.54 1.36 16.97
CA LEU A 119 -1.29 2.59 16.72
C LEU A 119 -0.68 3.39 15.57
N VAL A 120 0.65 3.46 15.49
CA VAL A 120 1.35 4.08 14.36
C VAL A 120 1.05 3.34 13.06
N ALA A 121 1.10 2.01 13.09
CA ALA A 121 0.86 1.19 11.92
C ALA A 121 -0.62 1.23 11.45
N LEU A 122 -1.58 1.21 12.38
CA LEU A 122 -3.01 1.41 12.11
C LEU A 122 -3.27 2.78 11.49
N ARG A 123 -2.61 3.84 12.00
CA ARG A 123 -2.65 5.18 11.42
C ARG A 123 -2.06 5.21 10.01
N ALA A 124 -0.93 4.55 9.79
CA ALA A 124 -0.30 4.45 8.48
C ALA A 124 -1.22 3.78 7.45
N PHE A 125 -1.90 2.68 7.79
CA PHE A 125 -2.91 2.06 6.91
C PHE A 125 -4.04 3.01 6.54
N ARG A 126 -4.61 3.71 7.53
CA ARG A 126 -5.69 4.68 7.30
C ARG A 126 -5.24 5.82 6.38
N ASP A 127 -4.07 6.39 6.63
CA ASP A 127 -3.60 7.56 5.90
C ASP A 127 -3.16 7.16 4.48
N ALA A 128 -2.49 6.01 4.32
CA ALA A 128 -2.09 5.48 3.01
C ALA A 128 -3.30 5.14 2.12
N ILE A 129 -4.34 4.50 2.66
CA ILE A 129 -5.52 4.17 1.85
C ILE A 129 -6.32 5.43 1.48
N ALA A 130 -6.40 6.41 2.38
CA ALA A 130 -7.04 7.70 2.09
C ALA A 130 -6.29 8.42 0.96
N PHE A 131 -4.96 8.44 1.00
CA PHE A 131 -4.13 9.00 -0.06
C PHE A 131 -4.35 8.27 -1.39
N LEU A 132 -4.26 6.94 -1.43
CA LEU A 132 -4.45 6.18 -2.66
C LEU A 132 -5.84 6.37 -3.26
N ASN A 133 -6.89 6.40 -2.43
CA ASN A 133 -8.25 6.65 -2.90
C ASN A 133 -8.43 8.03 -3.54
N ALA A 134 -7.68 9.04 -3.10
CA ALA A 134 -7.66 10.36 -3.73
C ALA A 134 -6.74 10.43 -4.97
N ALA A 135 -5.68 9.61 -4.99
CA ALA A 135 -4.66 9.63 -6.03
C ALA A 135 -5.04 8.77 -7.26
N VAL A 136 -5.76 7.67 -7.05
CA VAL A 136 -6.23 6.78 -8.13
C VAL A 136 -7.33 7.49 -8.92
N VAL A 137 -7.07 7.70 -10.20
CA VAL A 137 -8.07 8.18 -11.17
C VAL A 137 -8.72 6.96 -11.81
N ARG A 138 -10.05 6.94 -11.86
CA ARG A 138 -10.86 5.92 -12.52
C ARG A 138 -11.09 6.23 -13.99
#